data_AF-A0A1G5XJS2-F1
#
_entry.id   AF-A0A1G5XJS2-F1
#
_cell.length_a   1.000
_cell.length_b   1.000
_cell.length_c   1.000
_cell.angle_alpha   90.00
_cell.angle_beta   90.00
_cell.angle_gamma   90.00
#
_symmetry.space_group_name_H-M   'P 1'
#
loop_
_entity.id
_entity.type
_entity.pdbx_description
1 polymer ?
#
loop_
_entity_poly.entity_id
_entity_poly.type
_entity_poly.pdbx_seq_one_letter_code
_entity_poly.pdbx_strand_id
1 'polypeptide(L)'
;MYKKGDKVIILDYNGKPLIPKVVAEIEEVYGEDRVRLHLPDNACCLEFVNHFEKIDDKTYNEILNAVLEREKELPVDLQLDIRKFASKHPRRRKDEILKMFDQDKRYVSVLNAYRGRVNMYGKENINEHFLFEYNEALYGIIETRTFFHELDDSIPVPVLD
;
A
#
# COMPACT_ATOMS: atom_id res chain seq x y z
N MET A 1 -0.59 26.68 18.98
CA MET A 1 -1.56 26.77 17.88
C MET A 1 -0.89 26.25 16.62
N TYR A 2 -1.54 25.34 15.90
CA TYR A 2 -1.00 24.73 14.70
C TYR A 2 -1.03 25.69 13.50
N LYS A 3 -0.11 25.50 12.55
CA LYS A 3 -0.09 26.23 11.28
C LYS A 3 0.18 25.28 10.11
N LYS A 4 -0.14 25.74 8.90
CA LYS A 4 0.25 25.05 7.67
C LYS A 4 1.75 24.78 7.65
N GLY A 5 2.14 23.57 7.26
CA GLY A 5 3.50 23.08 7.21
C GLY A 5 4.03 22.48 8.52
N ASP A 6 3.28 22.58 9.62
CA ASP A 6 3.67 21.89 10.85
C ASP A 6 3.67 20.37 10.65
N LYS A 7 4.74 19.72 11.11
CA LYS A 7 4.88 18.26 11.11
C LYS A 7 4.27 17.68 12.38
N VAL A 8 3.52 16.60 12.22
CA VAL A 8 2.81 15.94 13.32
C VAL A 8 2.98 14.44 13.28
N ILE A 9 2.80 13.80 14.43
CA ILE A 9 2.66 12.36 14.57
C ILE A 9 1.25 12.04 15.08
N ILE A 10 0.62 11.02 14.51
CA ILE A 10 -0.75 10.62 14.83
C ILE A 10 -0.76 9.79 16.12
N LEU A 11 -1.74 10.09 16.98
CA LEU A 11 -1.96 9.44 18.27
C LEU A 11 -3.12 8.44 18.20
N ASP A 12 -3.09 7.45 19.07
CA ASP A 12 -4.20 6.55 19.37
C ASP A 12 -5.24 7.22 20.28
N TYR A 13 -6.33 6.51 20.58
CA TYR A 13 -7.38 6.99 21.49
C TYR A 13 -6.91 7.20 22.95
N ASN A 14 -5.71 6.74 23.32
CA ASN A 14 -5.10 6.94 24.63
C ASN A 14 -4.07 8.08 24.63
N GLY A 15 -3.92 8.82 23.52
CA GLY A 15 -2.96 9.90 23.37
C GLY A 15 -1.50 9.44 23.21
N LYS A 16 -1.27 8.17 22.84
CA LYS A 16 0.06 7.63 22.54
C LYS A 16 0.26 7.57 21.03
N PRO A 17 1.48 7.77 20.51
CA PRO A 17 1.74 7.56 19.09
C PRO A 17 1.27 6.18 18.62
N LEU A 18 0.66 6.12 17.43
CA LEU A 18 0.32 4.85 16.79
C LEU A 18 1.58 3.97 16.67
N ILE A 19 1.38 2.66 16.72
CA ILE A 19 2.41 1.67 16.41
C ILE A 19 1.91 0.92 15.18
N PRO A 20 2.66 0.94 14.06
CA PRO A 20 3.82 1.79 13.78
C PRO A 20 3.50 3.28 13.83
N LYS A 21 4.54 4.08 14.11
CA LYS A 21 4.43 5.54 14.16
C LYS A 21 4.06 6.10 12.78
N VAL A 22 3.06 6.97 12.76
CA VAL A 22 2.53 7.59 11.56
C VAL A 22 2.74 9.10 11.63
N VAL A 23 3.37 9.67 10.61
CA VAL A 23 3.60 11.12 10.52
C VAL A 23 2.79 11.75 9.40
N ALA A 24 2.48 13.04 9.55
CA ALA A 24 1.77 13.83 8.55
C ALA A 24 2.23 15.31 8.59
N GLU A 25 1.88 16.05 7.55
CA GLU A 25 2.05 17.50 7.49
C GLU A 25 0.68 18.20 7.53
N ILE A 26 0.57 19.32 8.23
CA ILE A 26 -0.66 20.13 8.21
C ILE A 26 -0.74 20.88 6.87
N GLU A 27 -1.71 20.50 6.04
CA GLU A 27 -2.00 21.13 4.75
C GLU A 27 -2.82 22.41 4.93
N GLU A 28 -3.81 22.37 5.82
CA GLU A 28 -4.75 23.47 6.07
C GLU A 28 -5.28 23.43 7.51
N VAL A 29 -5.59 24.60 8.09
CA VAL A 29 -6.14 24.72 9.45
C VAL A 29 -7.59 25.22 9.34
N TYR A 30 -8.53 24.49 9.92
CA TYR A 30 -9.95 24.83 9.93
C TYR A 30 -10.41 25.18 11.35
N GLY A 31 -10.42 26.47 11.65
CA GLY A 31 -10.82 26.95 12.97
C GLY A 31 -9.81 26.58 14.06
N GLU A 32 -10.30 26.34 15.27
CA GLU A 32 -9.46 26.08 16.45
C GLU A 32 -9.26 24.58 16.74
N ASP A 33 -10.17 23.73 16.26
CA ASP A 33 -10.26 22.32 16.66
C ASP A 33 -9.87 21.32 15.57
N ARG A 34 -9.79 21.74 14.30
CA ARG A 34 -9.60 20.83 13.16
C ARG A 34 -8.53 21.28 12.18
N VAL A 35 -7.87 20.30 11.57
CA VAL A 35 -6.88 20.52 10.51
C VAL A 35 -7.04 19.49 9.41
N ARG A 36 -6.58 19.83 8.21
CA ARG A 36 -6.34 18.90 7.12
C ARG A 36 -4.90 18.43 7.18
N LEU A 37 -4.70 17.13 7.26
CA LEU A 37 -3.40 16.48 7.22
C LEU A 37 -3.14 15.97 5.81
N HIS A 38 -1.93 16.21 5.32
CA HIS A 38 -1.34 15.57 4.14
C HIS A 38 -0.45 14.43 4.62
N LEU A 39 -0.81 13.22 4.19
CA LEU A 39 -0.15 11.98 4.55
C LEU A 39 0.95 11.65 3.53
N PRO A 40 2.05 11.00 3.94
CA PRO A 40 3.12 10.53 3.07
C PRO A 40 2.70 9.75 1.82
N ASP A 41 1.58 9.03 1.86
CA ASP A 41 1.01 8.28 0.73
C ASP A 41 0.20 9.17 -0.25
N ASN A 42 0.30 10.50 -0.12
CA ASN A 42 -0.49 11.51 -0.81
C ASN A 42 -2.00 11.47 -0.51
N ALA A 43 -2.44 10.71 0.50
CA ALA A 43 -3.79 10.84 1.02
C ALA A 43 -3.93 12.14 1.84
N CYS A 44 -5.18 12.52 2.07
CA CYS A 44 -5.51 13.61 2.98
C CYS A 44 -6.62 13.18 3.96
N CYS A 45 -6.52 13.60 5.21
CA CYS A 45 -7.57 13.40 6.21
C CYS A 45 -7.88 14.69 6.98
N LEU A 46 -9.12 14.84 7.41
CA LEU A 46 -9.54 15.87 8.35
C LEU A 46 -9.44 15.28 9.75
N GLU A 47 -8.74 15.95 10.66
CA GLU A 47 -8.48 15.42 12.00
C GLU A 47 -8.59 16.50 13.09
N PHE A 48 -8.91 16.07 14.31
CA PHE A 48 -8.99 16.95 15.47
C PHE A 48 -7.61 17.17 16.10
N VAL A 49 -7.37 18.38 16.61
CA VAL A 49 -6.07 18.82 17.17
C VAL A 49 -5.58 18.04 18.39
N ASN A 50 -6.43 17.20 18.98
CA ASN A 50 -6.12 16.33 20.10
C ASN A 50 -5.71 14.89 19.68
N HIS A 51 -5.79 14.54 18.40
CA HIS A 51 -5.42 13.21 17.87
C HIS A 51 -4.02 13.17 17.24
N PHE A 52 -3.26 14.24 17.37
CA PHE A 52 -1.87 14.32 16.90
C PHE A 52 -1.06 15.26 17.77
N GLU A 53 0.25 15.05 17.79
CA GLU A 53 1.20 15.95 18.45
C GLU A 53 2.20 16.52 17.45
N LYS A 54 2.64 17.76 17.68
CA LYS A 54 3.67 18.40 16.86
C LYS A 54 5.03 17.75 17.09
N ILE A 55 5.75 17.51 16.00
CA ILE A 55 7.13 16.99 16.02
C ILE A 55 8.06 17.92 15.23
N ASP A 56 9.37 17.74 15.42
CA ASP A 56 10.38 18.43 14.62
C ASP A 56 10.64 17.72 13.28
N ASP A 57 11.26 18.44 12.34
CA ASP A 57 11.59 17.90 11.01
C ASP A 57 12.50 16.68 11.08
N LYS A 58 13.37 16.63 12.10
CA LYS A 58 14.30 15.50 12.29
C LYS A 58 13.51 14.22 12.60
N THR A 59 12.64 14.26 13.61
CA THR A 59 11.79 13.14 14.02
C THR A 59 10.83 12.75 12.89
N TYR A 60 10.28 13.73 12.18
CA TYR A 60 9.44 13.49 11.00
C TYR A 60 10.18 12.66 9.94
N ASN A 61 11.38 13.08 9.56
CA ASN A 61 12.18 12.38 8.55
C ASN A 61 12.65 11.01 9.02
N GLU A 62 13.03 10.85 10.29
CA GLU A 62 13.42 9.55 10.86
C GLU A 62 12.26 8.54 10.77
N ILE A 63 11.04 8.94 11.16
CA ILE A 63 9.87 8.05 11.10
C ILE A 63 9.45 7.79 9.66
N LEU A 64 9.45 8.82 8.80
CA LEU A 64 9.12 8.67 7.39
C LEU A 64 10.07 7.69 6.68
N ASN A 65 11.38 7.83 6.89
CA ASN A 65 12.37 6.94 6.29
C ASN A 65 12.23 5.51 6.82
N ALA A 66 11.90 5.32 8.09
CA ALA A 66 11.62 3.99 8.64
C ALA A 66 10.37 3.33 8.01
N VAL A 67 9.41 4.10 7.50
CA VAL A 67 8.30 3.57 6.68
C VAL A 67 8.81 3.20 5.29
N LEU A 68 9.57 4.07 4.63
CA LEU A 68 10.13 3.83 3.29
C LEU A 68 11.02 2.59 3.24
N GLU A 69 11.83 2.34 4.29
CA GLU A 69 12.64 1.12 4.41
C GLU A 69 11.78 -0.16 4.51
N ARG A 70 10.53 -0.05 5.00
CA ARG A 70 9.56 -1.16 5.03
C ARG A 70 8.83 -1.33 3.69
N GLU A 71 8.85 -0.33 2.83
CA GLU A 71 8.29 -0.44 1.48
C GLU A 71 9.19 -1.31 0.60
N LYS A 72 8.82 -2.59 0.42
CA LYS A 72 9.45 -3.40 -0.64
C LYS A 72 8.84 -3.09 -2.01
N GLU A 73 9.55 -3.44 -3.07
CA GLU A 73 9.06 -3.27 -4.45
C GLU A 73 7.71 -3.95 -4.65
N LEU A 74 6.77 -3.21 -5.23
CA LEU A 74 5.45 -3.70 -5.61
C LEU A 74 5.56 -4.56 -6.87
N PRO A 75 4.87 -5.71 -6.93
CA PRO A 75 4.75 -6.44 -8.18
C PRO A 75 4.07 -5.53 -9.20
N VAL A 76 4.77 -5.25 -10.30
CA VAL A 76 4.25 -4.48 -11.43
C VAL A 76 3.41 -5.37 -12.35
N ASP A 77 2.51 -4.75 -13.11
CA ASP A 77 1.73 -5.43 -14.14
C ASP A 77 2.63 -6.27 -15.07
N LEU A 78 2.18 -7.49 -15.40
CA LEU A 78 2.82 -8.30 -16.44
C LEU A 78 2.88 -7.52 -17.76
N GLN A 79 4.09 -7.19 -18.20
CA GLN A 79 4.35 -6.57 -19.50
C GLN A 79 4.31 -7.62 -20.62
N LEU A 80 3.19 -8.34 -20.73
CA LEU A 80 2.96 -9.38 -21.71
C LEU A 80 1.91 -8.94 -22.72
N ASP A 81 2.19 -9.12 -24.02
CA ASP A 81 1.13 -9.19 -25.02
C ASP A 81 0.36 -10.51 -24.83
N ILE A 82 -0.68 -10.45 -24.00
CA ILE A 82 -1.42 -11.64 -23.58
C ILE A 82 -2.09 -12.36 -24.75
N ARG A 83 -2.50 -11.64 -25.81
CA ARG A 83 -3.13 -12.27 -26.98
C ARG A 83 -2.11 -13.06 -27.77
N LYS A 84 -0.92 -12.49 -27.98
CA LYS A 84 0.19 -13.17 -28.64
C LYS A 84 0.70 -14.34 -27.81
N PHE A 85 0.87 -14.15 -26.51
CA PHE A 85 1.27 -15.19 -25.57
C PHE A 85 0.30 -16.38 -25.60
N ALA A 86 -0.98 -16.12 -25.35
CA ALA A 86 -2.00 -17.17 -25.30
C ALA A 86 -2.19 -17.90 -26.65
N SER A 87 -1.87 -17.25 -27.78
CA SER A 87 -1.96 -17.87 -29.12
C SER A 87 -0.92 -18.97 -29.36
N LYS A 88 0.19 -18.99 -28.60
CA LYS A 88 1.22 -20.03 -28.65
C LYS A 88 0.80 -21.33 -27.96
N HIS A 89 -0.32 -21.33 -27.23
CA HIS A 89 -0.77 -22.47 -26.44
C HIS A 89 -2.08 -23.07 -26.97
N PRO A 90 -2.36 -24.36 -26.70
CA PRO A 90 -3.62 -24.99 -27.09
C PRO A 90 -4.85 -24.24 -26.56
N ARG A 91 -5.99 -24.32 -27.26
CA ARG A 91 -7.20 -23.54 -26.96
C ARG A 91 -7.67 -23.62 -25.50
N ARG A 92 -7.62 -24.79 -24.85
CA ARG A 92 -7.98 -24.93 -23.42
C ARG A 92 -7.06 -24.14 -22.49
N ARG A 93 -5.75 -24.10 -22.78
CA ARG A 93 -4.76 -23.29 -22.07
C ARG A 93 -4.93 -21.79 -22.37
N LYS A 94 -5.45 -21.42 -23.55
CA LYS A 94 -5.68 -20.02 -23.93
C LYS A 94 -6.68 -19.31 -23.00
N ASP A 95 -7.81 -19.96 -22.69
CA ASP A 95 -8.84 -19.39 -21.82
C ASP A 95 -8.34 -19.27 -20.37
N GLU A 96 -7.58 -20.27 -19.92
CA GLU A 96 -6.93 -20.27 -18.61
C GLU A 96 -5.89 -19.15 -18.48
N ILE A 97 -5.05 -18.96 -19.50
CA ILE A 97 -4.07 -17.86 -19.58
C ILE A 97 -4.74 -16.49 -19.47
N LEU A 98 -5.84 -16.28 -20.20
CA LEU A 98 -6.58 -15.00 -20.14
C LEU A 98 -7.17 -14.76 -18.75
N LYS A 99 -7.77 -15.79 -18.16
CA LYS A 99 -8.31 -15.72 -16.79
C LYS A 99 -7.23 -15.38 -15.76
N MET A 100 -6.10 -16.09 -15.81
CA MET A 100 -4.98 -15.87 -14.89
C MET A 100 -4.37 -14.47 -15.04
N PHE A 101 -4.31 -13.96 -16.28
CA PHE A 101 -3.84 -12.59 -16.54
C PHE A 101 -4.75 -11.52 -15.95
N ASP A 102 -6.07 -11.69 -16.06
CA ASP A 102 -7.03 -10.75 -15.47
C ASP A 102 -7.01 -10.82 -13.93
N GLN A 103 -6.82 -12.01 -13.36
CA GLN A 103 -6.64 -12.18 -11.91
C GLN A 103 -5.34 -11.50 -11.42
N ASP A 104 -4.23 -11.71 -12.12
CA ASP A 104 -2.94 -11.07 -11.82
C ASP A 104 -3.07 -9.54 -11.74
N LYS A 105 -3.69 -8.93 -12.76
CA LYS A 105 -3.94 -7.47 -12.78
C LYS A 105 -4.78 -7.00 -11.61
N ARG A 106 -5.83 -7.76 -11.24
CA ARG A 106 -6.66 -7.42 -10.09
C ARG A 106 -5.83 -7.44 -8.80
N TYR A 107 -4.99 -8.46 -8.62
CA TYR A 107 -4.12 -8.55 -7.45
C TYR A 107 -3.08 -7.43 -7.41
N VAL A 108 -2.42 -7.11 -8.54
CA VAL A 108 -1.51 -5.94 -8.63
C VAL A 108 -2.24 -4.66 -8.23
N SER A 109 -3.46 -4.43 -8.72
CA SER A 109 -4.24 -3.25 -8.36
C SER A 109 -4.55 -3.18 -6.87
N VAL A 110 -4.93 -4.30 -6.24
CA VAL A 110 -5.21 -4.37 -4.79
C VAL A 110 -3.94 -4.10 -3.98
N LEU A 111 -2.82 -4.72 -4.35
CA LEU A 111 -1.54 -4.52 -3.68
C LEU A 111 -1.06 -3.08 -3.79
N ASN A 112 -1.15 -2.47 -4.97
CA ASN A 112 -0.81 -1.06 -5.17
C ASN A 112 -1.70 -0.11 -4.36
N ALA A 113 -3.00 -0.40 -4.26
CA ALA A 113 -3.94 0.43 -3.51
C ALA A 113 -3.72 0.38 -1.99
N TYR A 114 -3.30 -0.77 -1.45
CA TYR A 114 -3.33 -1.01 -0.01
C TYR A 114 -1.95 -1.14 0.65
N ARG A 115 -0.88 -1.43 -0.09
CA ARG A 115 0.44 -1.63 0.51
C ARG A 115 0.98 -0.39 1.23
N GLY A 116 0.79 0.79 0.66
CA GLY A 116 1.18 2.05 1.31
C GLY A 116 0.52 2.19 2.68
N ARG A 117 -0.77 1.86 2.76
CA ARG A 117 -1.53 1.85 4.02
C ARG A 117 -0.99 0.81 5.01
N VAL A 118 -0.71 -0.42 4.56
CA VAL A 118 -0.15 -1.49 5.41
C VAL A 118 1.21 -1.10 5.98
N ASN A 119 2.09 -0.51 5.18
CA ASN A 119 3.42 -0.10 5.63
C ASN A 119 3.35 1.10 6.59
N MET A 120 2.43 2.02 6.32
CA MET A 120 2.28 3.26 7.07
C MET A 120 1.57 3.03 8.40
N TYR A 121 0.40 2.41 8.39
CA TYR A 121 -0.45 2.23 9.59
C TYR A 121 -0.16 0.94 10.35
N GLY A 122 0.58 -0.01 9.78
CA GLY A 122 0.76 -1.35 10.33
C GLY A 122 -0.48 -2.22 10.20
N LYS A 123 -0.29 -3.54 10.27
CA LYS A 123 -1.39 -4.50 10.08
C LYS A 123 -2.42 -4.38 11.21
N GLU A 124 -1.96 -4.09 12.42
CA GLU A 124 -2.76 -3.96 13.64
C GLU A 124 -3.80 -2.83 13.60
N ASN A 125 -3.61 -1.80 12.78
CA ASN A 125 -4.50 -0.63 12.73
C ASN A 125 -5.38 -0.59 11.46
N ILE A 126 -5.36 -1.66 10.64
CA ILE A 126 -6.15 -1.74 9.41
C ILE A 126 -7.38 -2.60 9.66
N ASN A 127 -8.51 -2.22 9.05
CA ASN A 127 -9.74 -3.00 9.10
C ASN A 127 -9.50 -4.44 8.60
N GLU A 128 -10.05 -5.42 9.31
CA GLU A 128 -9.88 -6.85 9.00
C GLU A 128 -10.26 -7.21 7.57
N HIS A 129 -11.31 -6.59 7.01
CA HIS A 129 -11.72 -6.82 5.62
C HIS A 129 -10.64 -6.39 4.62
N PHE A 130 -10.01 -5.23 4.84
CA PHE A 130 -8.91 -4.78 3.98
C PHE A 130 -7.68 -5.67 4.12
N LEU A 131 -7.35 -6.11 5.33
CA LEU A 131 -6.24 -7.04 5.54
C LEU A 131 -6.49 -8.38 4.84
N PHE A 132 -7.73 -8.86 4.87
CA PHE A 132 -8.13 -10.06 4.14
C PHE A 132 -7.91 -9.89 2.64
N GLU A 133 -8.45 -8.83 2.02
CA GLU A 133 -8.26 -8.57 0.58
C GLU A 133 -6.78 -8.43 0.20
N TYR A 134 -6.00 -7.74 1.03
CA TYR A 134 -4.57 -7.56 0.82
C TYR A 134 -3.81 -8.90 0.89
N ASN A 135 -4.08 -9.71 1.91
CA ASN A 135 -3.45 -11.03 2.05
C ASN A 135 -3.87 -11.98 0.93
N GLU A 136 -5.14 -11.98 0.52
CA GLU A 136 -5.60 -12.75 -0.64
C GLU A 136 -4.85 -12.33 -1.91
N ALA A 137 -4.64 -11.02 -2.12
CA ALA A 137 -3.89 -10.52 -3.26
C ALA A 137 -2.40 -10.90 -3.21
N LEU A 138 -1.80 -10.93 -2.03
CA LEU A 138 -0.44 -11.42 -1.82
C LEU A 138 -0.30 -12.89 -2.23
N TYR A 139 -1.20 -13.77 -1.78
CA TYR A 139 -1.14 -15.17 -2.19
C TYR A 139 -1.49 -15.35 -3.68
N GLY A 140 -2.50 -14.63 -4.16
CA GLY A 140 -2.96 -14.70 -5.54
C GLY A 140 -1.93 -14.23 -6.56
N ILE A 141 -1.08 -13.24 -6.22
CA ILE A 141 0.00 -12.82 -7.11
C ILE A 141 1.09 -13.89 -7.24
N ILE A 142 1.43 -14.61 -6.16
CA ILE A 142 2.36 -15.74 -6.26
C ILE A 142 1.77 -16.83 -7.16
N GLU A 143 0.51 -17.20 -6.94
CA GLU A 143 -0.16 -18.27 -7.69
C GLU A 143 -0.18 -17.96 -9.19
N THR A 144 -0.67 -16.77 -9.55
CA THR A 144 -0.76 -16.33 -10.94
C THR A 144 0.62 -16.20 -11.60
N ARG A 145 1.62 -15.66 -10.90
CA ARG A 145 2.99 -15.54 -11.44
C ARG A 145 3.68 -16.90 -11.58
N THR A 146 3.43 -17.83 -10.67
CA THR A 146 3.93 -19.21 -10.78
C THR A 146 3.34 -19.88 -12.02
N PHE A 147 2.03 -19.74 -12.26
CA PHE A 147 1.40 -20.26 -13.48
C PHE A 147 2.05 -19.71 -14.75
N PHE A 148 2.35 -18.41 -14.80
CA PHE A 148 3.01 -17.82 -15.96
C PHE A 148 4.48 -18.24 -16.07
N HIS A 149 5.20 -18.37 -14.96
CA HIS A 149 6.58 -18.85 -14.92
C HIS A 149 6.73 -20.29 -15.45
N GLU A 150 5.77 -21.17 -15.14
CA GLU A 150 5.73 -22.53 -15.70
C GLU A 150 5.55 -22.56 -17.23
N LEU A 151 4.98 -21.50 -17.81
CA LEU A 151 4.79 -21.36 -19.25
C LEU A 151 5.95 -20.61 -19.93
N ASP A 152 6.62 -19.73 -19.19
CA ASP A 152 7.76 -18.92 -19.62
C ASP A 152 8.62 -18.56 -18.39
N ASP A 153 9.75 -19.25 -18.24
CA ASP A 153 10.65 -19.17 -17.09
C ASP A 153 11.34 -17.81 -16.92
N SER A 154 11.25 -16.94 -17.94
CA SER A 154 11.72 -15.56 -17.85
C SER A 154 10.83 -14.65 -17.01
N ILE A 155 9.59 -15.09 -16.70
CA ILE A 155 8.65 -14.31 -15.90
C ILE A 155 8.97 -14.51 -14.41
N PRO A 156 9.32 -13.46 -13.64
CA PRO A 156 9.70 -13.62 -12.25
C PRO A 156 8.48 -13.93 -11.36
N VAL A 157 8.69 -14.81 -10.38
CA VAL A 157 7.74 -15.05 -9.29
C VAL A 157 8.14 -14.16 -8.09
N PRO A 158 7.23 -13.30 -7.59
CA PRO A 158 7.50 -12.48 -6.42
C PRO A 158 7.78 -13.36 -5.19
N VAL A 159 8.80 -13.00 -4.41
CA VAL A 159 9.03 -13.58 -3.08
C VAL A 159 8.32 -12.69 -2.06
N LEU A 160 7.46 -13.30 -1.24
CA LEU A 160 6.86 -12.62 -0.10
C LEU A 160 7.62 -13.04 1.16
N ASP A 161 8.25 -12.07 1.85
CA ASP A 161 8.60 -12.23 3.27
C ASP A 161 7.53 -11.62 4.16
#